data_AF-A0A935VZ76-F1
#
_entry.id   AF-A0A935VZ76-F1
#
_cell.length_a   1.000
_cell.length_b   1.000
_cell.length_c   1.000
_cell.angle_alpha   90.00
_cell.angle_beta   90.00
_cell.angle_gamma   90.00
#
_symmetry.space_group_name_H-M   'P 1'
#
loop_
_entity.id
_entity.type
_entity.pdbx_description
1 polymer ?
#
loop_
_entity_poly.entity_id
_entity_poly.type
_entity_poly.pdbx_seq_one_letter_code
_entity_poly.pdbx_strand_id
1 'polypeptide(L)'
;MIRAFEHRSSFPIALGLLAGVALGSSVATAGIHTWDVKEVFSNASGTIQYVELIERQTAGVGAETGVANSSITSNTRSQSWTGVTVPAPTGQKSFLIASASFAALAGAPTPDVIIPVGSMPFFNPAGDTITFAGCIDACTFGAVPTNGTNSLDRDSGSVTNSPKNRNGATGTVNANPAPVPSVSFWMAAGLLSSLAAMGAWTLRRRAGAIG
;
A
#
# COMPACT_ATOMS: atom_id res chain seq x y z
N MET A 1 -85.32 -43.07 6.06
CA MET A 1 -84.43 -43.48 7.18
C MET A 1 -83.04 -42.93 6.87
N ILE A 2 -82.72 -41.79 7.50
CA ILE A 2 -81.61 -40.89 7.17
C ILE A 2 -80.31 -41.47 7.74
N ARG A 3 -79.29 -41.67 6.91
CA ARG A 3 -77.97 -42.17 7.32
C ARG A 3 -77.10 -41.03 7.85
N ALA A 4 -76.42 -41.33 8.96
CA ALA A 4 -75.62 -40.43 9.76
C ALA A 4 -74.31 -39.98 9.07
N PHE A 5 -73.96 -38.75 9.43
CA PHE A 5 -72.79 -37.96 9.09
C PHE A 5 -71.65 -38.34 10.04
N GLU A 6 -70.45 -38.67 9.56
CA GLU A 6 -69.23 -38.52 10.37
C GLU A 6 -68.03 -38.06 9.55
N HIS A 7 -67.32 -37.14 10.20
CA HIS A 7 -66.41 -36.12 9.69
C HIS A 7 -64.97 -36.65 9.75
N ARG A 8 -64.24 -36.65 8.63
CA ARG A 8 -62.78 -36.85 8.64
C ARG A 8 -62.07 -35.58 8.23
N SER A 9 -61.71 -34.83 9.27
CA SER A 9 -60.87 -33.64 9.23
C SER A 9 -59.50 -34.00 8.62
N SER A 10 -59.23 -33.47 7.42
CA SER A 10 -57.95 -33.67 6.73
C SER A 10 -56.98 -32.58 7.16
N PHE A 11 -55.89 -32.97 7.83
CA PHE A 11 -54.77 -32.10 8.19
C PHE A 11 -53.98 -31.73 6.92
N PRO A 12 -53.79 -30.45 6.56
CA PRO A 12 -52.91 -30.09 5.46
C PRO A 12 -51.44 -30.19 5.92
N ILE A 13 -50.68 -31.09 5.28
CA ILE A 13 -49.23 -31.20 5.39
C ILE A 13 -48.64 -29.95 4.71
N ALA A 14 -48.13 -29.01 5.51
CA ALA A 14 -47.37 -27.87 5.02
C ALA A 14 -45.97 -28.33 4.59
N LEU A 15 -45.72 -28.33 3.28
CA LEU A 15 -44.40 -28.58 2.68
C LEU A 15 -43.54 -27.32 2.87
N GLY A 16 -42.69 -27.31 3.90
CA GLY A 16 -41.75 -26.22 4.18
C GLY A 16 -40.60 -26.18 3.16
N LEU A 17 -40.48 -25.06 2.45
CA LEU A 17 -39.43 -24.75 1.48
C LEU A 17 -38.06 -24.66 2.20
N LEU A 18 -37.14 -25.60 1.94
CA LEU A 18 -35.77 -25.55 2.45
C LEU A 18 -34.96 -24.53 1.62
N ALA A 19 -34.73 -23.34 2.14
CA ALA A 19 -33.90 -22.32 1.52
C ALA A 19 -32.43 -22.76 1.55
N GLY A 20 -31.86 -23.05 0.38
CA GLY A 20 -30.45 -23.39 0.22
C GLY A 20 -29.55 -22.18 0.51
N VAL A 21 -28.86 -22.20 1.64
CA VAL A 21 -27.75 -21.29 1.92
C VAL A 21 -26.59 -21.71 1.03
N ALA A 22 -26.38 -20.99 -0.08
CA ALA A 22 -25.17 -21.09 -0.87
C ALA A 22 -24.02 -20.47 -0.06
N LEU A 23 -23.26 -21.31 0.64
CA LEU A 23 -21.99 -20.90 1.22
C LEU A 23 -21.06 -20.54 0.06
N GLY A 24 -20.78 -19.24 -0.11
CA GLY A 24 -19.77 -18.77 -1.05
C GLY A 24 -18.43 -19.42 -0.70
N SER A 25 -17.91 -20.23 -1.61
CA SER A 25 -16.60 -20.88 -1.46
C SER A 25 -15.53 -19.78 -1.46
N SER A 26 -14.78 -19.64 -0.37
CA SER A 26 -13.54 -18.88 -0.44
C SER A 26 -12.60 -19.61 -1.39
N VAL A 27 -12.06 -18.88 -2.37
CA VAL A 27 -11.05 -19.44 -3.27
C VAL A 27 -9.82 -19.75 -2.42
N ALA A 28 -9.46 -21.02 -2.27
CA ALA A 28 -8.22 -21.39 -1.61
C ALA A 28 -7.06 -20.94 -2.53
N THR A 29 -6.32 -19.92 -2.09
CA THR A 29 -5.11 -19.50 -2.82
C THR A 29 -3.99 -20.48 -2.47
N ALA A 30 -3.61 -21.32 -3.44
CA ALA A 30 -2.49 -22.24 -3.28
C ALA A 30 -1.18 -21.53 -3.60
N GLY A 31 -0.09 -21.91 -2.92
CA GLY A 31 1.25 -21.38 -3.19
C GLY A 31 1.49 -19.97 -2.62
N ILE A 32 1.15 -19.73 -1.34
CA ILE A 32 1.53 -18.50 -0.63
C ILE A 32 2.32 -18.72 0.68
N HIS A 33 2.54 -19.97 1.09
CA HIS A 33 2.86 -20.35 2.47
C HIS A 33 4.27 -19.99 2.93
N THR A 34 5.19 -19.76 2.00
CA THR A 34 6.61 -19.50 2.28
C THR A 34 7.02 -18.06 2.03
N TRP A 35 6.04 -17.19 1.75
CA TRP A 35 6.27 -15.76 1.61
C TRP A 35 6.17 -15.07 2.96
N ASP A 36 7.23 -14.34 3.28
CA ASP A 36 7.39 -13.61 4.53
C ASP A 36 7.58 -12.13 4.26
N VAL A 37 7.13 -11.26 5.16
CA VAL A 37 7.57 -9.87 5.19
C VAL A 37 9.05 -9.84 5.53
N LYS A 38 9.84 -9.18 4.69
CA LYS A 38 11.29 -9.04 4.86
C LYS A 38 11.66 -7.67 5.39
N GLU A 39 11.12 -6.63 4.78
CA GLU A 39 11.61 -5.27 4.99
C GLU A 39 10.46 -4.27 4.90
N VAL A 40 10.44 -3.29 5.80
CA VAL A 40 9.49 -2.18 5.77
C VAL A 40 10.20 -0.84 5.84
N PHE A 41 9.66 0.16 5.18
CA PHE A 41 10.23 1.50 5.13
C PHE A 41 9.14 2.56 5.18
N SER A 42 9.44 3.67 5.85
CA SER A 42 8.62 4.86 5.82
C SER A 42 9.50 6.11 5.84
N ASN A 43 9.11 7.14 5.10
CA ASN A 43 9.61 8.49 5.37
C ASN A 43 8.89 9.10 6.58
N ALA A 44 9.36 10.27 7.05
CA ALA A 44 8.81 10.97 8.21
C ALA A 44 7.32 11.32 8.10
N SER A 45 6.81 11.59 6.89
CA SER A 45 5.39 11.91 6.67
C SER A 45 4.50 10.68 6.45
N GLY A 46 5.09 9.49 6.30
CA GLY A 46 4.36 8.26 5.95
C GLY A 46 3.77 8.25 4.52
N THR A 47 4.09 9.23 3.67
CA THR A 47 3.60 9.30 2.29
C THR A 47 4.44 8.46 1.32
N ILE A 48 5.67 8.11 1.72
CA ILE A 48 6.56 7.22 0.99
C ILE A 48 6.77 6.01 1.88
N GLN A 49 6.22 4.87 1.47
CA GLN A 49 6.34 3.61 2.20
C GLN A 49 6.49 2.44 1.23
N TYR A 50 7.14 1.38 1.71
CA TYR A 50 7.08 0.07 1.07
C TYR A 50 7.09 -1.06 2.09
N VAL A 51 6.64 -2.21 1.61
CA VAL A 51 6.74 -3.53 2.24
C VAL A 51 7.34 -4.46 1.18
N GLU A 52 8.49 -5.06 1.48
CA GLU A 52 9.07 -6.13 0.69
C GLU A 52 8.69 -7.48 1.31
N LEU A 53 8.18 -8.38 0.48
CA LEU A 53 8.05 -9.79 0.81
C LEU A 53 9.23 -10.57 0.23
N ILE A 54 9.61 -11.67 0.87
CA ILE A 54 10.61 -12.62 0.40
C ILE A 54 10.03 -14.03 0.45
N GLU A 55 10.23 -14.79 -0.61
CA GLU A 55 9.99 -16.22 -0.61
C GLU A 55 11.19 -16.94 0.04
N ARG A 56 10.94 -17.76 1.06
CA ARG A 56 11.98 -18.35 1.92
C ARG A 56 12.57 -19.67 1.41
N GLN A 57 12.03 -20.29 0.36
CA GLN A 57 12.62 -21.49 -0.22
C GLN A 57 13.96 -21.18 -0.88
N THR A 58 14.72 -22.24 -1.17
CA THR A 58 16.04 -22.11 -1.80
C THR A 58 15.93 -21.50 -3.19
N ALA A 59 16.92 -20.70 -3.61
CA ALA A 59 16.93 -20.11 -4.95
C ALA A 59 16.81 -21.18 -6.05
N GLY A 60 16.00 -20.89 -7.06
CA GLY A 60 15.82 -21.78 -8.21
C GLY A 60 14.85 -22.95 -7.97
N VAL A 61 14.28 -23.08 -6.78
CA VAL A 61 13.16 -23.99 -6.50
C VAL A 61 11.88 -23.22 -6.15
N GLY A 62 10.79 -23.92 -5.82
CA GLY A 62 9.55 -23.31 -5.34
C GLY A 62 8.53 -22.99 -6.43
N ALA A 63 7.27 -23.00 -6.04
CA ALA A 63 6.12 -22.79 -6.92
C ALA A 63 5.03 -21.97 -6.21
N GLU A 64 5.44 -21.06 -5.34
CA GLU A 64 4.58 -20.28 -4.47
C GLU A 64 4.07 -19.05 -5.23
N THR A 65 3.34 -19.31 -6.32
CA THR A 65 2.88 -18.29 -7.26
C THR A 65 1.62 -17.57 -6.80
N GLY A 66 0.98 -18.02 -5.72
CA GLY A 66 -0.25 -17.47 -5.18
C GLY A 66 -0.11 -16.05 -4.65
N VAL A 67 1.13 -15.56 -4.41
CA VAL A 67 1.40 -14.16 -4.07
C VAL A 67 0.86 -13.21 -5.15
N ALA A 68 0.66 -13.69 -6.39
CA ALA A 68 0.01 -12.99 -7.49
C ALA A 68 -1.41 -12.45 -7.20
N ASN A 69 -2.14 -13.10 -6.28
CA ASN A 69 -3.53 -12.80 -5.96
C ASN A 69 -3.71 -12.81 -4.44
N SER A 70 -3.07 -11.84 -3.79
CA SER A 70 -2.93 -11.81 -2.32
C SER A 70 -3.19 -10.40 -1.77
N SER A 71 -2.91 -10.23 -0.48
CA SER A 71 -3.08 -8.98 0.23
C SER A 71 -2.05 -8.80 1.34
N ILE A 72 -1.73 -7.56 1.67
CA ILE A 72 -1.12 -7.16 2.94
C ILE A 72 -2.12 -6.34 3.75
N THR A 73 -2.06 -6.45 5.08
CA THR A 73 -2.94 -5.72 5.99
C THR A 73 -2.11 -5.16 7.15
N SER A 74 -2.20 -3.85 7.38
CA SER A 74 -1.74 -3.20 8.62
C SER A 74 -2.85 -3.23 9.68
N ASN A 75 -2.60 -2.69 10.87
CA ASN A 75 -3.66 -2.59 11.89
C ASN A 75 -4.87 -1.75 11.46
N THR A 76 -4.73 -0.87 10.47
CA THR A 76 -5.79 0.08 10.08
C THR A 76 -6.21 -0.01 8.62
N ARG A 77 -5.40 -0.65 7.76
CA ARG A 77 -5.63 -0.65 6.31
C ARG A 77 -5.33 -2.02 5.72
N SER A 78 -6.00 -2.34 4.63
CA SER A 78 -5.73 -3.54 3.83
C SER A 78 -5.52 -3.16 2.38
N GLN A 79 -4.58 -3.82 1.73
CA GLN A 79 -4.28 -3.68 0.32
C GLN A 79 -4.26 -5.07 -0.31
N SER A 80 -5.21 -5.32 -1.21
CA SER A 80 -5.26 -6.54 -2.01
C SER A 80 -4.88 -6.25 -3.46
N TRP A 81 -4.48 -7.28 -4.18
CA TRP A 81 -4.20 -7.22 -5.62
C TRP A 81 -4.55 -8.55 -6.27
N THR A 82 -4.81 -8.49 -7.57
CA THR A 82 -5.09 -9.64 -8.42
C THR A 82 -4.47 -9.42 -9.80
N GLY A 83 -4.25 -10.51 -10.53
CA GLY A 83 -3.76 -10.45 -11.91
C GLY A 83 -2.28 -10.10 -12.08
N VAL A 84 -1.49 -10.07 -10.99
CA VAL A 84 -0.03 -9.98 -11.10
C VAL A 84 0.50 -11.32 -11.57
N THR A 85 1.43 -11.35 -12.53
CA THR A 85 2.04 -12.61 -12.97
C THR A 85 3.23 -12.94 -12.09
N VAL A 86 3.27 -14.12 -11.47
CA VAL A 86 4.45 -14.59 -10.71
C VAL A 86 4.83 -15.97 -11.23
N PRO A 87 5.87 -16.08 -12.08
CA PRO A 87 6.31 -17.37 -12.59
C PRO A 87 7.19 -18.09 -11.57
N ALA A 88 7.11 -19.43 -11.55
CA ALA A 88 8.09 -20.26 -10.89
C ALA A 88 9.44 -20.25 -11.67
N PRO A 89 10.59 -20.49 -11.02
CA PRO A 89 10.74 -20.74 -9.58
C PRO A 89 10.63 -19.46 -8.73
N THR A 90 9.98 -19.58 -7.57
CA THR A 90 9.75 -18.46 -6.64
C THR A 90 10.80 -18.35 -5.54
N GLY A 91 11.62 -19.39 -5.36
CA GLY A 91 12.76 -19.47 -4.45
C GLY A 91 13.58 -18.19 -4.34
N GLN A 92 13.63 -17.57 -3.15
CA GLN A 92 14.37 -16.33 -2.87
C GLN A 92 13.99 -15.13 -3.75
N LYS A 93 12.80 -15.16 -4.39
CA LYS A 93 12.27 -14.00 -5.09
C LYS A 93 11.65 -13.03 -4.08
N SER A 94 11.89 -11.75 -4.31
CA SER A 94 11.21 -10.69 -3.56
C SER A 94 9.90 -10.30 -4.24
N PHE A 95 9.03 -9.61 -3.52
CA PHE A 95 7.83 -8.99 -4.09
C PHE A 95 7.63 -7.63 -3.41
N LEU A 96 7.67 -6.57 -4.20
CA LEU A 96 7.71 -5.20 -3.68
C LEU A 96 6.34 -4.53 -3.78
N ILE A 97 5.77 -4.19 -2.62
CA ILE A 97 4.54 -3.40 -2.52
C ILE A 97 4.91 -2.01 -2.00
N ALA A 98 4.69 -0.96 -2.77
CA ALA A 98 5.13 0.38 -2.40
C ALA A 98 4.19 1.50 -2.83
N SER A 99 4.31 2.68 -2.24
CA SER A 99 3.53 3.84 -2.67
C SER A 99 3.95 4.37 -4.05
N ALA A 100 3.05 5.05 -4.75
CA ALA A 100 3.38 5.70 -6.02
C ALA A 100 4.51 6.73 -5.86
N SER A 101 4.55 7.44 -4.73
CA SER A 101 5.61 8.39 -4.41
C SER A 101 6.98 7.73 -4.22
N PHE A 102 7.02 6.48 -3.74
CA PHE A 102 8.26 5.69 -3.71
C PHE A 102 8.74 5.38 -5.13
N ALA A 103 7.85 4.92 -6.01
CA ALA A 103 8.19 4.58 -7.39
C ALA A 103 8.73 5.78 -8.22
N ALA A 104 8.41 7.00 -7.80
CA ALA A 104 8.90 8.23 -8.42
C ALA A 104 10.31 8.66 -7.96
N LEU A 105 10.87 8.03 -6.92
CA LEU A 105 12.20 8.37 -6.42
C LEU A 105 13.29 7.86 -7.37
N ALA A 106 14.33 8.67 -7.53
CA ALA A 106 15.53 8.24 -8.23
C ALA A 106 16.16 7.03 -7.51
N GLY A 107 16.47 5.98 -8.27
CA GLY A 107 17.04 4.73 -7.74
C GLY A 107 16.02 3.74 -7.18
N ALA A 108 14.72 4.08 -7.14
CA ALA A 108 13.70 3.16 -6.69
C ALA A 108 13.48 2.03 -7.72
N PRO A 109 13.54 0.74 -7.34
CA PRO A 109 13.05 -0.32 -8.19
C PRO A 109 11.54 -0.17 -8.42
N THR A 110 11.08 -0.50 -9.63
CA THR A 110 9.65 -0.49 -9.94
C THR A 110 8.90 -1.46 -9.02
N PRO A 111 7.89 -1.01 -8.25
CA PRO A 111 7.10 -1.89 -7.40
C PRO A 111 6.31 -2.90 -8.20
N ASP A 112 6.09 -4.08 -7.63
CA ASP A 112 5.21 -5.11 -8.19
C ASP A 112 3.74 -4.74 -8.00
N VAL A 113 3.43 -4.05 -6.88
CA VAL A 113 2.10 -3.51 -6.58
C VAL A 113 2.25 -2.10 -6.03
N ILE A 114 1.40 -1.19 -6.53
CA ILE A 114 1.31 0.19 -6.05
C ILE A 114 0.22 0.29 -4.98
N ILE A 115 0.58 0.83 -3.81
CA ILE A 115 -0.36 1.23 -2.77
C ILE A 115 -1.04 2.54 -3.23
N PRO A 116 -2.38 2.58 -3.31
CA PRO A 116 -3.11 3.79 -3.69
C PRO A 116 -2.81 4.96 -2.76
N VAL A 117 -2.77 6.19 -3.31
CA VAL A 117 -2.48 7.40 -2.52
C VAL A 117 -3.47 7.62 -1.36
N GLY A 118 -4.75 7.26 -1.54
CA GLY A 118 -5.76 7.32 -0.49
C GLY A 118 -5.52 6.32 0.65
N SER A 119 -4.69 5.30 0.40
CA SER A 119 -4.28 4.29 1.37
C SER A 119 -3.00 4.65 2.13
N MET A 120 -2.45 5.86 1.93
CA MET A 120 -1.27 6.34 2.67
C MET A 120 -1.64 7.15 3.93
N PRO A 121 -0.85 7.07 5.02
CA PRO A 121 0.15 6.03 5.29
C PRO A 121 -0.51 4.65 5.38
N PHE A 122 0.11 3.63 4.77
CA PHE A 122 -0.40 2.26 4.81
C PHE A 122 -0.27 1.66 6.20
N PHE A 123 0.89 1.88 6.84
CA PHE A 123 1.17 1.46 8.21
C PHE A 123 1.72 2.62 9.04
N ASN A 124 1.61 2.52 10.36
CA ASN A 124 2.09 3.52 11.30
C ASN A 124 3.61 3.37 11.53
N PRO A 125 4.44 4.37 11.18
CA PRO A 125 5.88 4.28 11.37
C PRO A 125 6.32 4.26 12.84
N ALA A 126 5.45 4.62 13.80
CA ALA A 126 5.73 4.49 15.23
C ALA A 126 5.60 3.05 15.76
N GLY A 127 5.04 2.13 14.95
CA GLY A 127 4.82 0.72 15.28
C GLY A 127 3.52 0.22 14.69
N ASP A 128 3.55 -0.97 14.09
CA ASP A 128 2.41 -1.59 13.43
C ASP A 128 2.60 -3.12 13.33
N THR A 129 1.55 -3.81 12.88
CA THR A 129 1.59 -5.22 12.51
C THR A 129 1.20 -5.35 11.04
N ILE A 130 2.13 -5.80 10.21
CA ILE A 130 1.84 -6.16 8.82
C ILE A 130 1.55 -7.65 8.74
N THR A 131 0.37 -8.02 8.30
CA THR A 131 0.02 -9.41 8.00
C THR A 131 -0.03 -9.63 6.49
N PHE A 132 0.46 -10.78 6.04
CA PHE A 132 0.38 -11.22 4.66
C PHE A 132 -0.67 -12.33 4.51
N ALA A 133 -1.48 -12.22 3.45
CA ALA A 133 -2.42 -13.22 2.99
C ALA A 133 -3.34 -13.82 4.07
N GLY A 134 -3.84 -12.99 4.99
CA GLY A 134 -4.71 -13.47 6.07
C GLY A 134 -3.96 -14.25 7.15
N CYS A 135 -2.77 -13.75 7.54
CA CYS A 135 -1.91 -14.27 8.60
C CYS A 135 -1.10 -15.53 8.24
N ILE A 136 -0.77 -15.74 6.96
CA ILE A 136 0.30 -16.69 6.61
C ILE A 136 1.62 -16.26 7.22
N ASP A 137 1.89 -14.96 7.18
CA ASP A 137 2.98 -14.34 7.90
C ASP A 137 2.49 -13.05 8.58
N ALA A 138 3.11 -12.71 9.71
CA ALA A 138 2.81 -11.51 10.49
C ALA A 138 4.10 -10.88 11.03
N CYS A 139 4.37 -9.63 10.64
CA CYS A 139 5.46 -8.81 11.14
C CYS A 139 4.94 -7.76 12.11
N THR A 140 5.15 -7.96 13.41
CA THR A 140 4.95 -6.89 14.39
C THR A 140 6.26 -6.15 14.61
N PHE A 141 6.25 -4.83 14.54
CA PHE A 141 7.43 -3.99 14.77
C PHE A 141 7.12 -2.73 15.58
N GLY A 142 8.14 -2.23 16.26
CA GLY A 142 8.13 -0.92 16.92
C GLY A 142 8.40 0.21 15.93
N ALA A 143 8.98 1.32 16.38
CA ALA A 143 9.28 2.43 15.49
C ALA A 143 10.23 2.02 14.34
N VAL A 144 9.83 2.30 13.10
CA VAL A 144 10.69 2.12 11.92
C VAL A 144 11.54 3.38 11.71
N PRO A 145 12.71 3.27 11.06
CA PRO A 145 13.49 4.45 10.69
C PRO A 145 12.69 5.36 9.74
N THR A 146 12.73 6.67 10.00
CA THR A 146 12.02 7.69 9.20
C THR A 146 12.94 8.75 8.59
N ASN A 147 14.25 8.51 8.65
CA ASN A 147 15.31 9.40 8.15
C ASN A 147 15.41 9.47 6.60
N GLY A 148 14.53 8.77 5.89
CA GLY A 148 14.44 8.76 4.44
C GLY A 148 15.44 7.84 3.73
N THR A 149 16.38 7.20 4.45
CA THR A 149 17.44 6.37 3.86
C THR A 149 17.57 4.99 4.49
N ASN A 150 17.03 4.78 5.68
CA ASN A 150 17.08 3.49 6.36
C ASN A 150 15.70 2.85 6.38
N SER A 151 15.68 1.54 6.33
CA SER A 151 14.50 0.68 6.47
C SER A 151 14.67 -0.21 7.69
N LEU A 152 13.59 -0.87 8.09
CA LEU A 152 13.62 -1.94 9.07
C LEU A 152 13.56 -3.27 8.33
N ASP A 153 14.68 -3.97 8.27
CA ASP A 153 14.76 -5.37 7.89
C ASP A 153 14.37 -6.23 9.10
N ARG A 154 13.54 -7.26 8.87
CA ARG A 154 12.99 -8.12 9.92
C ARG A 154 14.11 -8.87 10.66
N ASP A 155 15.13 -9.32 9.94
CA ASP A 155 16.16 -10.19 10.48
C ASP A 155 17.36 -9.38 10.99
N SER A 156 17.66 -8.25 10.34
CA SER A 156 18.86 -7.43 10.58
C SER A 156 18.59 -6.12 11.33
N GLY A 157 17.32 -5.74 11.50
CA GLY A 157 16.93 -4.47 12.12
C GLY A 157 17.11 -3.27 11.17
N SER A 158 17.49 -2.11 11.73
CA SER A 158 17.65 -0.88 10.94
C SER A 158 18.87 -0.97 10.02
N VAL A 159 18.65 -0.95 8.72
CA VAL A 159 19.68 -1.04 7.68
C VAL A 159 19.46 0.02 6.60
N THR A 160 20.45 0.24 5.73
CA THR A 160 20.24 1.04 4.52
C THR A 160 19.18 0.39 3.65
N ASN A 161 18.21 1.17 3.18
CA ASN A 161 17.15 0.63 2.35
C ASN A 161 17.72 0.01 1.07
N SER A 162 17.33 -1.25 0.81
CA SER A 162 17.75 -1.99 -0.39
C SER A 162 16.62 -2.84 -0.96
N PRO A 163 15.43 -2.25 -1.18
CA PRO A 163 14.26 -2.99 -1.62
C PRO A 163 14.52 -3.73 -2.93
N LYS A 164 13.88 -4.88 -3.10
CA LYS A 164 13.98 -5.69 -4.32
C LYS A 164 12.61 -6.06 -4.85
N ASN A 165 12.38 -5.87 -6.15
CA ASN A 165 11.16 -6.35 -6.80
C ASN A 165 11.31 -7.80 -7.29
N ARG A 166 10.24 -8.40 -7.79
CA ARG A 166 10.26 -9.80 -8.26
C ARG A 166 11.21 -10.09 -9.42
N ASN A 167 11.52 -9.07 -10.20
CA ASN A 167 12.48 -9.17 -11.31
C ASN A 167 13.93 -9.13 -10.81
N GLY A 168 14.15 -8.93 -9.51
CA GLY A 168 15.46 -8.81 -8.89
C GLY A 168 16.09 -7.42 -9.00
N ALA A 169 15.35 -6.44 -9.53
CA ALA A 169 15.83 -5.05 -9.54
C ALA A 169 15.84 -4.52 -8.11
N THR A 170 16.94 -3.86 -7.75
CA THR A 170 17.17 -3.31 -6.41
C THR A 170 17.87 -1.97 -6.52
N GLY A 171 17.80 -1.17 -5.46
CA GLY A 171 18.45 0.13 -5.36
C GLY A 171 18.25 0.71 -3.97
N THR A 172 18.88 1.86 -3.73
CA THR A 172 18.70 2.64 -2.50
C THR A 172 18.04 3.95 -2.86
N VAL A 173 17.03 4.33 -2.08
CA VAL A 173 16.30 5.58 -2.23
C VAL A 173 16.68 6.59 -1.15
N ASN A 174 16.47 7.87 -1.45
CA ASN A 174 16.46 8.94 -0.47
C ASN A 174 15.10 9.64 -0.53
N ALA A 175 14.29 9.42 0.50
CA ALA A 175 12.94 9.96 0.61
C ALA A 175 12.88 11.28 1.41
N ASN A 176 14.02 11.89 1.72
CA ASN A 176 14.02 13.24 2.27
C ASN A 176 13.51 14.23 1.22
N PRO A 177 12.73 15.24 1.63
CA PRO A 177 12.32 16.30 0.72
C PRO A 177 13.56 16.85 0.00
N ALA A 178 13.45 17.01 -1.32
CA ALA A 178 14.48 17.74 -2.06
C ALA A 178 14.73 19.08 -1.36
N PRO A 179 15.99 19.54 -1.23
CA PRO A 179 16.26 20.86 -0.67
C PRO A 179 15.43 21.88 -1.45
N VAL A 180 14.48 22.54 -0.77
CA VAL A 180 13.82 23.70 -1.38
C VAL A 180 14.92 24.73 -1.62
N PRO A 181 15.08 25.27 -2.84
CA PRO A 181 16.04 26.32 -3.06
C PRO A 181 15.64 27.47 -2.14
N SER A 182 16.52 27.78 -1.17
CA SER A 182 16.33 28.93 -0.30
C SER A 182 16.36 30.16 -1.18
N VAL A 183 15.19 30.77 -1.41
CA VAL A 183 15.14 32.11 -1.97
C VAL A 183 15.85 33.02 -0.99
N SER A 184 17.03 33.50 -1.35
CA SER A 184 17.75 34.49 -0.54
C SER A 184 16.80 35.64 -0.23
N PHE A 185 16.86 36.17 1.00
CA PHE A 185 16.06 37.33 1.42
C PHE A 185 16.12 38.47 0.39
N TRP A 186 17.27 38.65 -0.27
CA TRP A 186 17.46 39.63 -1.33
C TRP A 186 16.69 39.32 -2.62
N MET A 187 16.50 38.05 -2.99
CA MET A 187 15.67 37.66 -4.14
C MET A 187 14.18 37.88 -3.85
N ALA A 188 13.72 37.56 -2.63
CA ALA A 188 12.35 37.83 -2.20
C ALA A 188 12.06 39.34 -2.09
N ALA A 189 12.98 40.11 -1.51
CA ALA A 189 12.88 41.56 -1.39
C ALA A 189 12.94 42.27 -2.76
N GLY A 190 13.75 41.78 -3.70
CA GLY A 190 13.81 42.28 -5.08
C GLY A 190 12.49 42.12 -5.84
N LEU A 191 11.84 40.95 -5.71
CA LEU A 191 10.54 40.70 -6.32
C LEU A 191 9.45 41.61 -5.73
N LEU A 192 9.39 41.74 -4.40
CA LEU A 192 8.41 42.61 -3.72
C LEU A 192 8.59 44.09 -4.06
N SER A 193 9.84 44.57 -4.13
CA SER A 193 10.13 45.96 -4.48
C SER A 193 9.80 46.27 -5.95
N SER A 194 10.05 45.33 -6.87
CA SER A 194 9.65 45.48 -8.28
C SER A 194 8.13 45.58 -8.46
N LEU A 195 7.36 44.78 -7.71
CA LEU A 195 5.90 44.79 -7.74
C LEU A 195 5.33 46.09 -7.15
N ALA A 196 5.91 46.58 -6.04
CA ALA A 196 5.54 47.87 -5.46
C ALA A 196 5.88 49.06 -6.38
N ALA A 197 7.02 49.01 -7.07
CA ALA A 197 7.41 50.05 -8.04
C ALA A 197 6.46 50.09 -9.25
N MET A 198 6.02 48.92 -9.75
CA MET A 198 5.00 48.84 -10.80
C MET A 198 3.64 49.37 -10.34
N GLY A 199 3.23 49.09 -9.10
CA GLY A 199 2.03 49.66 -8.49
C GLY A 199 2.09 51.18 -8.33
N ALA A 200 3.22 51.72 -7.86
CA ALA A 200 3.42 53.16 -7.72
C ALA A 200 3.43 53.89 -9.07
N TRP A 201 4.01 53.27 -10.10
CA TRP A 201 4.06 53.85 -11.45
C TRP A 201 2.69 53.88 -12.14
N THR A 202 1.89 52.82 -11.98
CA THR A 202 0.52 52.76 -12.51
C THR A 202 -0.41 53.76 -11.83
N LEU A 203 -0.27 53.99 -10.52
CA LEU A 203 -1.03 55.00 -9.79
C LEU A 203 -0.65 56.43 -10.19
N ARG A 204 0.64 56.73 -10.38
CA ARG A 204 1.11 58.05 -10.84
C ARG A 204 0.60 58.42 -12.22
N ARG A 205 0.54 57.46 -13.16
CA ARG A 205 0.02 57.72 -14.52
C ARG A 205 -1.46 58.05 -14.54
N ARG A 206 -2.25 57.53 -13.60
CA ARG A 206 -3.68 57.84 -13.48
C ARG A 206 -3.94 59.21 -12.85
N ALA A 207 -3.08 59.64 -11.92
CA ALA A 207 -3.20 60.96 -11.28
C ALA A 207 -2.84 62.14 -12.22
N GLY A 208 -2.01 61.91 -13.24
CA GLY A 208 -1.62 62.95 -14.21
C GLY A 208 -2.59 63.16 -15.38
N ALA A 209 -3.68 62.38 -15.49
CA ALA A 209 -4.62 62.44 -16.61
C ALA A 209 -5.92 63.21 -16.31
N ILE A 210 -5.98 63.95 -15.20
CA ILE A 210 -7.14 64.74 -14.75
C ILE A 210 -6.83 66.25 -14.59
N GLY A 211 -5.75 66.74 -15.21
CA GLY A 211 -5.35 68.15 -15.20
C GLY A 211 -5.49 68.78 -16.57
#